data_AF-A0AAV5S2A3-F1
#
_entry.id   AF-A0AAV5S2A3-F1
#
_cell.length_a   1.000
_cell.length_b   1.000
_cell.length_c   1.000
_cell.angle_alpha   90.00
_cell.angle_beta   90.00
_cell.angle_gamma   90.00
#
_symmetry.space_group_name_H-M   'P 1'
#
loop_
_entity.id
_entity.type
_entity.pdbx_description
1 polymer ?
#
loop_
_entity_poly.entity_id
_entity_poly.type
_entity_poly.pdbx_seq_one_letter_code
_entity_poly.pdbx_strand_id
1 'polypeptide(L)'
;MTPEPADSLSPSSASSTKAPGADVQKYLANAIRVLGSAQTLCSGTSNDIESVKTRLAEFQKRTAKLRFLGDCVEQQAHFLLNTILKHNIGQGIIQNEWSENILHDLVDVMTKWQGEITSQIEHLSSIQNVLLPRGATHGGNEQPSNKMLSDYISVENANLLQSDLNEIPVIQKHMSSIMEQYDEMRKRVQEKIIKKRLVDIRHSLNSQFAADNSEMVLLCDVYTDQLSQLELDVVNFLGSLTAHFDKCEMLNNFIDEESNSTLDHQEFQELLQVVRNDDKDVETILDSLRDIVGDIEKFIPEIMELLVTKEEKQQSLHKTIDNVIASLTKNSEYLSVFADISDLIIKYKDRCLEDIEMIKTLREFYGNFEHSYENLIVEANRRKKTAENMKEIIKKCQMDLEHLDAEDNAARRKFLELYGNYLPEDIWPNEIDDFSPLYSLESSVREL
;
A
#
# COMPACT_ATOMS: atom_id res chain seq x y z
N MET A 1 -66.29 46.88 -107.11
CA MET A 1 -66.33 45.49 -106.61
C MET A 1 -64.95 44.90 -106.78
N THR A 2 -64.30 44.59 -105.67
CA THR A 2 -63.19 43.63 -105.51
C THR A 2 -63.73 42.18 -105.63
N PRO A 3 -62.92 41.10 -105.59
CA PRO A 3 -61.46 40.97 -105.37
C PRO A 3 -60.75 40.16 -106.51
N GLU A 4 -59.62 39.43 -106.43
CA GLU A 4 -58.58 39.08 -105.41
C GLU A 4 -57.28 38.66 -106.17
N PRO A 5 -56.05 38.73 -105.60
CA PRO A 5 -54.86 38.07 -106.17
C PRO A 5 -54.31 36.91 -105.30
N ALA A 6 -53.68 35.91 -105.94
CA ALA A 6 -53.21 34.67 -105.31
C ALA A 6 -51.71 34.68 -104.91
N ASP A 7 -51.38 33.80 -103.95
CA ASP A 7 -50.09 33.74 -103.24
C ASP A 7 -48.86 33.26 -104.03
N SER A 8 -47.69 33.68 -103.53
CA SER A 8 -46.35 33.36 -104.04
C SER A 8 -45.75 32.09 -103.45
N LEU A 9 -45.18 31.24 -104.32
CA LEU A 9 -44.28 30.14 -103.93
C LEU A 9 -42.92 30.67 -103.43
N SER A 10 -42.36 30.05 -102.39
CA SER A 10 -40.99 30.25 -101.91
C SER A 10 -40.35 28.90 -101.52
N PRO A 11 -39.09 28.61 -101.91
CA PRO A 11 -38.51 27.28 -101.73
C PRO A 11 -37.58 27.12 -100.51
N SER A 12 -37.62 25.90 -99.97
CA SER A 12 -36.52 25.12 -99.38
C SER A 12 -35.67 25.68 -98.23
N SER A 13 -35.81 24.98 -97.11
CA SER A 13 -34.79 24.73 -96.08
C SER A 13 -33.39 24.42 -96.62
N ALA A 14 -32.36 24.86 -95.89
CA ALA A 14 -31.01 24.31 -95.91
C ALA A 14 -30.41 24.33 -94.49
N SER A 15 -30.12 23.15 -93.91
CA SER A 15 -29.52 23.01 -92.58
C SER A 15 -27.99 23.06 -92.65
N SER A 16 -27.37 23.88 -91.79
CA SER A 16 -25.92 24.00 -91.69
C SER A 16 -25.28 22.79 -91.02
N THR A 17 -24.52 22.00 -91.78
CA THR A 17 -23.61 20.96 -91.26
C THR A 17 -22.29 21.60 -90.80
N LYS A 18 -22.07 21.70 -89.49
CA LYS A 18 -20.74 21.91 -88.91
C LYS A 18 -20.03 20.56 -88.70
N ALA A 19 -18.70 20.56 -88.73
CA ALA A 19 -17.91 19.36 -88.48
C ALA A 19 -18.02 18.93 -87.01
N PRO A 20 -18.20 17.62 -86.71
CA PRO A 20 -18.46 17.13 -85.35
C PRO A 20 -17.36 17.47 -84.34
N GLY A 21 -16.09 17.57 -84.78
CA GLY A 21 -14.97 17.92 -83.90
C GLY A 21 -15.09 19.28 -83.19
N ALA A 22 -15.77 20.26 -83.79
CA ALA A 22 -15.93 21.58 -83.18
C ALA A 22 -16.92 21.58 -82.00
N ASP A 23 -17.91 20.67 -82.01
CA ASP A 23 -18.88 20.56 -80.92
C ASP A 23 -18.31 19.68 -79.78
N VAL A 24 -17.55 18.63 -80.07
CA VAL A 24 -16.89 17.81 -79.03
C VAL A 24 -15.83 18.60 -78.24
N GLN A 25 -14.99 19.40 -78.91
CA GLN A 25 -14.04 20.27 -78.20
C GLN A 25 -14.75 21.28 -77.28
N LYS A 26 -15.96 21.72 -77.64
CA LYS A 26 -16.77 22.59 -76.79
C LYS A 26 -17.30 21.85 -75.55
N TYR A 27 -17.80 20.63 -75.71
CA TYR A 27 -18.26 19.79 -74.59
C TYR A 27 -17.10 19.45 -73.63
N LEU A 28 -15.93 19.08 -74.16
CA LEU A 28 -14.74 18.83 -73.35
C LEU A 28 -14.29 20.08 -72.58
N ALA A 29 -14.24 21.26 -73.22
CA ALA A 29 -13.90 22.51 -72.55
C ALA A 29 -14.92 22.89 -71.45
N ASN A 30 -16.20 22.56 -71.65
CA ASN A 30 -17.24 22.75 -70.64
C ASN A 30 -17.04 21.82 -69.44
N ALA A 31 -16.84 20.52 -69.71
CA ALA A 31 -16.59 19.50 -68.70
C ALA A 31 -15.33 19.79 -67.86
N ILE A 32 -14.22 20.21 -68.48
CA ILE A 32 -12.99 20.62 -67.77
C ILE A 32 -13.27 21.75 -66.77
N ARG A 33 -14.01 22.80 -67.19
CA ARG A 33 -14.33 23.94 -66.33
C ARG A 33 -15.23 23.54 -65.17
N VAL A 34 -16.29 22.77 -65.44
CA VAL A 34 -17.25 22.34 -64.42
C VAL A 34 -16.59 21.37 -63.43
N LEU A 35 -15.82 20.39 -63.92
CA LEU A 35 -15.08 19.45 -63.08
C LEU A 35 -14.04 20.17 -62.21
N GLY A 36 -13.26 21.12 -62.76
CA GLY A 36 -12.31 21.91 -61.97
C GLY A 36 -12.97 22.76 -60.88
N SER A 37 -14.14 23.33 -61.16
CA SER A 37 -14.95 24.04 -60.15
C SER A 37 -15.46 23.08 -59.07
N ALA A 38 -15.97 21.90 -59.46
CA ALA A 38 -16.49 20.91 -58.54
C ALA A 38 -15.38 20.31 -57.66
N GLN A 39 -14.24 19.93 -58.23
CA GLN A 39 -13.07 19.44 -57.49
C GLN A 39 -12.60 20.43 -56.42
N THR A 40 -12.60 21.72 -56.73
CA THR A 40 -12.21 22.76 -55.76
C THR A 40 -13.21 22.86 -54.60
N LEU A 41 -14.51 22.85 -54.91
CA LEU A 41 -15.59 22.87 -53.91
C LEU A 41 -15.55 21.59 -53.04
N CYS A 42 -15.67 20.42 -53.65
CA CYS A 42 -15.66 19.12 -52.97
C CYS A 42 -14.41 18.93 -52.12
N SER A 43 -13.23 19.37 -52.58
CA SER A 43 -11.99 19.26 -51.80
C SER A 43 -12.01 20.15 -50.55
N GLY A 44 -12.53 21.37 -50.62
CA GLY A 44 -12.69 22.22 -49.44
C GLY A 44 -13.64 21.58 -48.43
N THR A 45 -14.86 21.31 -48.88
CA THR A 45 -15.94 20.77 -48.05
C THR A 45 -15.62 19.41 -47.43
N SER A 46 -14.96 18.51 -48.16
CA SER A 46 -14.57 17.19 -47.61
C SER A 46 -13.52 17.31 -46.50
N ASN A 47 -12.56 18.24 -46.65
CA ASN A 47 -11.57 18.51 -45.59
C ASN A 47 -12.24 19.08 -44.33
N ASP A 48 -13.23 19.97 -44.50
CA ASP A 48 -13.97 20.54 -43.37
C ASP A 48 -14.84 19.48 -42.66
N ILE A 49 -15.54 18.62 -43.42
CA ILE A 49 -16.29 17.48 -42.88
C ILE A 49 -15.38 16.53 -42.08
N GLU A 50 -14.26 16.10 -42.66
CA GLU A 50 -13.33 15.15 -42.01
C GLU A 50 -12.70 15.75 -40.74
N SER A 51 -12.40 17.05 -40.76
CA SER A 51 -11.93 17.80 -39.59
C SER A 51 -12.96 17.78 -38.45
N VAL A 52 -14.24 18.03 -38.75
CA VAL A 52 -15.33 18.00 -37.77
C VAL A 52 -15.57 16.57 -37.25
N LYS A 53 -15.62 15.56 -38.14
CA LYS A 53 -15.77 14.14 -37.75
C LYS A 53 -14.64 13.68 -36.84
N THR A 54 -13.40 14.01 -37.17
CA THR A 54 -12.22 13.70 -36.34
C THR A 54 -12.35 14.31 -34.94
N ARG A 55 -12.78 15.57 -34.84
CA ARG A 55 -12.97 16.26 -33.55
C ARG A 55 -14.12 15.66 -32.73
N LEU A 56 -15.24 15.30 -33.37
CA LEU A 56 -16.36 14.59 -32.73
C LEU A 56 -15.91 13.23 -32.15
N ALA A 57 -15.18 12.43 -32.93
CA ALA A 57 -14.63 11.15 -32.49
C ALA A 57 -13.64 11.30 -31.32
N GLU A 58 -12.79 12.34 -31.34
CA GLU A 58 -11.94 12.68 -30.20
C GLU A 58 -12.75 13.08 -28.95
N PHE A 59 -13.78 13.90 -29.11
CA PHE A 59 -14.65 14.33 -28.01
C PHE A 59 -15.37 13.15 -27.36
N GLN A 60 -15.92 12.21 -28.15
CA GLN A 60 -16.50 10.96 -27.68
C GLN A 60 -15.49 10.14 -26.88
N LYS A 61 -14.29 9.93 -27.44
CA LYS A 61 -13.19 9.17 -26.80
C LYS A 61 -12.74 9.80 -25.47
N ARG A 62 -12.66 11.14 -25.41
CA ARG A 62 -12.36 11.88 -24.18
C ARG A 62 -13.48 11.74 -23.15
N THR A 63 -14.75 11.77 -23.58
CA THR A 63 -15.93 11.59 -22.71
C THR A 63 -15.97 10.19 -22.09
N ALA A 64 -15.72 9.15 -22.88
CA ALA A 64 -15.64 7.76 -22.39
C ALA A 64 -14.52 7.60 -21.34
N LYS A 65 -13.33 8.16 -21.60
CA LYS A 65 -12.22 8.20 -20.63
C LYS A 65 -12.59 8.95 -19.35
N LEU A 66 -13.30 10.07 -19.45
CA LEU A 66 -13.68 10.89 -18.30
C LEU A 66 -14.68 10.17 -17.39
N ARG A 67 -15.64 9.42 -17.96
CA ARG A 67 -16.55 8.55 -17.21
C ARG A 67 -15.78 7.43 -16.49
N PHE A 68 -14.91 6.71 -17.20
CA PHE A 68 -14.06 5.67 -16.63
C PHE A 68 -13.18 6.19 -15.48
N LEU A 69 -12.58 7.39 -15.65
CA LEU A 69 -11.77 8.02 -14.62
C LEU A 69 -12.62 8.40 -13.39
N GLY A 70 -13.82 8.95 -13.60
CA GLY A 70 -14.77 9.25 -12.52
C GLY A 70 -15.10 8.03 -11.67
N ASP A 71 -15.44 6.90 -12.31
CA ASP A 71 -15.73 5.65 -11.61
C ASP A 71 -14.48 5.08 -10.89
N CYS A 72 -13.29 5.15 -11.50
CA CYS A 72 -12.04 4.75 -10.85
C CYS A 72 -11.74 5.57 -9.59
N VAL A 73 -11.90 6.90 -9.64
CA VAL A 73 -11.64 7.79 -8.49
C VAL A 73 -12.68 7.55 -7.38
N GLU A 74 -13.93 7.23 -7.73
CA GLU A 74 -14.94 6.84 -6.76
C GLU A 74 -14.59 5.52 -6.05
N GLN A 75 -14.23 4.47 -6.80
CA GLN A 75 -13.82 3.19 -6.21
C GLN A 75 -12.58 3.36 -5.32
N GLN A 76 -11.60 4.16 -5.74
CA GLN A 76 -10.40 4.44 -4.94
C GLN A 76 -10.73 5.19 -3.63
N ALA A 77 -11.68 6.15 -3.66
CA ALA A 77 -12.13 6.84 -2.46
C ALA A 77 -12.88 5.90 -1.50
N HIS A 78 -13.71 4.99 -2.02
CA HIS A 78 -14.39 3.97 -1.22
C HIS A 78 -13.44 2.94 -0.62
N PHE A 79 -12.42 2.50 -1.37
CA PHE A 79 -11.35 1.62 -0.87
C PHE A 79 -10.58 2.28 0.27
N LEU A 80 -10.19 3.56 0.10
CA LEU A 80 -9.56 4.35 1.15
C LEU A 80 -10.45 4.45 2.40
N LEU A 81 -11.74 4.78 2.26
CA LEU A 81 -12.63 4.94 3.40
C LEU A 81 -12.92 3.62 4.11
N ASN A 82 -13.31 2.58 3.38
CA ASN A 82 -13.88 1.36 3.96
C ASN A 82 -12.79 0.35 4.33
N THR A 83 -11.84 0.10 3.44
CA THR A 83 -10.78 -0.90 3.68
C THR A 83 -9.65 -0.33 4.50
N ILE A 84 -9.02 0.77 4.06
CA ILE A 84 -7.85 1.32 4.75
C ILE A 84 -8.27 2.00 6.06
N LEU A 85 -9.16 2.99 6.00
CA LEU A 85 -9.49 3.79 7.17
C LEU A 85 -10.40 3.04 8.15
N LYS A 86 -11.56 2.53 7.74
CA LYS A 86 -12.49 1.88 8.69
C LYS A 86 -11.99 0.52 9.17
N HIS A 87 -11.64 -0.39 8.26
CA HIS A 87 -11.28 -1.75 8.65
C HIS A 87 -9.85 -1.84 9.20
N ASN A 88 -8.83 -1.55 8.38
CA ASN A 88 -7.44 -1.77 8.80
C ASN A 88 -7.02 -0.84 9.95
N ILE A 89 -7.18 0.47 9.81
CA ILE A 89 -6.76 1.43 10.84
C ILE A 89 -7.77 1.50 11.99
N GLY A 90 -9.06 1.65 11.68
CA GLY A 90 -10.11 1.84 12.69
C GLY A 90 -10.33 0.61 13.58
N GLN A 91 -10.56 -0.56 12.97
CA GLN A 91 -10.82 -1.81 13.71
C GLN A 91 -9.50 -2.52 14.06
N GLY A 92 -8.65 -2.78 13.06
CA GLY A 92 -7.40 -3.54 13.27
C GLY A 92 -6.42 -2.85 14.22
N ILE A 93 -6.04 -1.61 13.92
CA ILE A 93 -4.99 -0.90 14.69
C ILE A 93 -5.57 -0.23 15.94
N ILE A 94 -6.57 0.66 15.80
CA ILE A 94 -7.03 1.50 16.92
C ILE A 94 -7.82 0.70 17.95
N GLN A 95 -8.78 -0.12 17.53
CA GLN A 95 -9.59 -0.92 18.46
C GLN A 95 -8.80 -2.11 19.00
N ASN A 96 -8.39 -3.05 18.12
CA ASN A 96 -7.81 -4.31 18.58
C ASN A 96 -6.37 -4.14 19.10
N GLU A 97 -5.43 -3.64 18.29
CA GLU A 97 -4.02 -3.58 18.74
C GLU A 97 -3.77 -2.52 19.81
N TRP A 98 -4.26 -1.30 19.64
CA TRP A 98 -3.95 -0.21 20.56
C TRP A 98 -4.81 -0.24 21.81
N SER A 99 -6.15 -0.26 21.68
CA SER A 99 -7.04 -0.15 22.84
C SER A 99 -7.11 -1.43 23.67
N GLU A 100 -7.17 -2.61 23.03
CA GLU A 100 -7.22 -3.90 23.73
C GLU A 100 -5.80 -4.46 23.98
N ASN A 101 -5.06 -4.87 22.95
CA ASN A 101 -3.81 -5.62 23.15
C ASN A 101 -2.72 -4.85 23.91
N ILE A 102 -2.59 -3.53 23.69
CA ILE A 102 -1.50 -2.73 24.27
C ILE A 102 -1.94 -1.98 25.53
N LEU A 103 -3.01 -1.19 25.47
CA LEU A 103 -3.41 -0.35 26.60
C LEU A 103 -4.14 -1.11 27.72
N HIS A 104 -4.68 -2.30 27.43
CA HIS A 104 -5.31 -3.17 28.41
C HIS A 104 -4.42 -4.39 28.69
N ASP A 105 -4.32 -5.34 27.75
CA ASP A 105 -3.75 -6.66 28.03
C ASP A 105 -2.25 -6.64 28.35
N LEU A 106 -1.45 -5.89 27.58
CA LEU A 106 -0.03 -5.75 27.87
C LEU A 106 0.20 -5.04 29.23
N VAL A 107 -0.52 -3.96 29.50
CA VAL A 107 -0.45 -3.22 30.78
C VAL A 107 -0.82 -4.11 31.98
N ASP A 108 -1.88 -4.91 31.86
CA ASP A 108 -2.30 -5.86 32.89
C ASP A 108 -1.24 -6.93 33.15
N VAL A 109 -0.66 -7.51 32.08
CA VAL A 109 0.41 -8.51 32.19
C VAL A 109 1.68 -7.92 32.81
N MET A 110 2.09 -6.72 32.39
CA MET A 110 3.24 -6.01 32.96
C MET A 110 3.04 -5.70 34.44
N THR A 111 1.86 -5.14 34.79
CA THR A 111 1.50 -4.77 36.17
C THR A 111 1.48 -6.01 37.07
N LYS A 112 0.93 -7.12 36.57
CA LYS A 112 0.94 -8.42 37.27
C LYS A 112 2.37 -8.89 37.55
N TRP A 113 3.23 -8.98 36.54
CA TRP A 113 4.59 -9.50 36.71
C TRP A 113 5.48 -8.56 37.55
N GLN A 114 5.29 -7.24 37.44
CA GLN A 114 5.92 -6.27 38.32
C GLN A 114 5.48 -6.47 39.79
N GLY A 115 4.19 -6.72 40.04
CA GLY A 115 3.69 -7.07 41.37
C GLY A 115 4.26 -8.38 41.90
N GLU A 116 4.35 -9.42 41.06
CA GLU A 116 4.91 -10.72 41.46
C GLU A 116 6.40 -10.65 41.82
N ILE A 117 7.22 -9.92 41.05
CA ILE A 117 8.66 -9.78 41.36
C ILE A 117 8.88 -8.91 42.61
N THR A 118 8.12 -7.82 42.77
CA THR A 118 8.18 -7.00 44.00
C THR A 118 7.78 -7.82 45.22
N SER A 119 6.71 -8.62 45.14
CA SER A 119 6.28 -9.50 46.24
C SER A 119 7.33 -10.57 46.58
N GLN A 120 8.02 -11.15 45.59
CA GLN A 120 9.13 -12.10 45.84
C GLN A 120 10.32 -11.42 46.54
N ILE A 121 10.64 -10.16 46.18
CA ILE A 121 11.70 -9.38 46.84
C ILE A 121 11.31 -9.04 48.28
N GLU A 122 10.08 -8.57 48.52
CA GLU A 122 9.57 -8.29 49.87
C GLU A 122 9.57 -9.54 50.75
N HIS A 123 9.20 -10.70 50.19
CA HIS A 123 9.28 -12.00 50.87
C HIS A 123 10.72 -12.34 51.26
N LEU A 124 11.69 -12.22 50.35
CA LEU A 124 13.12 -12.39 50.65
C LEU A 124 13.66 -11.35 51.66
N SER A 125 13.08 -10.15 51.70
CA SER A 125 13.37 -9.13 52.73
C SER A 125 12.79 -9.46 54.10
N SER A 126 11.85 -10.40 54.20
CA SER A 126 11.31 -10.87 55.49
C SER A 126 12.12 -12.02 56.12
N ILE A 127 12.93 -12.73 55.31
CA ILE A 127 13.68 -13.90 55.75
C ILE A 127 15.06 -13.48 56.29
N GLN A 128 15.20 -13.56 57.62
CA GLN A 128 16.47 -13.33 58.32
C GLN A 128 17.47 -14.45 58.01
N ASN A 129 18.73 -14.09 57.71
CA ASN A 129 19.78 -15.09 57.51
C ASN A 129 20.25 -15.70 58.85
N VAL A 130 19.70 -16.86 59.22
CA VAL A 130 20.00 -17.59 60.48
C VAL A 130 21.42 -18.17 60.56
N LEU A 131 22.18 -18.18 59.45
CA LEU A 131 23.55 -18.68 59.41
C LEU A 131 24.58 -17.62 59.85
N LEU A 132 24.17 -16.36 60.00
CA LEU A 132 25.03 -15.32 60.55
C LEU A 132 25.13 -15.45 62.09
N PRO A 133 26.34 -15.36 62.66
CA PRO A 133 26.51 -15.49 64.10
C PRO A 133 25.81 -14.35 64.84
N ARG A 134 24.91 -14.69 65.77
CA ARG A 134 24.27 -13.75 66.70
C ARG A 134 25.32 -13.17 67.66
N GLY A 135 25.99 -12.10 67.22
CA GLY A 135 26.89 -11.29 68.04
C GLY A 135 28.25 -11.92 68.33
N ALA A 136 29.08 -12.10 67.30
CA ALA A 136 30.52 -12.23 67.51
C ALA A 136 31.14 -10.85 67.79
N THR A 137 31.04 -10.37 69.03
CA THR A 137 31.65 -9.10 69.45
C THR A 137 33.18 -9.21 69.52
N HIS A 138 33.86 -8.91 68.41
CA HIS A 138 35.29 -8.65 68.37
C HIS A 138 35.55 -7.21 67.93
N GLY A 139 35.51 -6.31 68.91
CA GLY A 139 36.08 -4.96 68.81
C GLY A 139 35.27 -3.92 68.03
N GLY A 140 34.43 -3.15 68.74
CA GLY A 140 34.04 -1.79 68.33
C GLY A 140 32.83 -1.64 67.40
N ASN A 141 31.70 -1.23 67.97
CA ASN A 141 30.65 -0.42 67.33
C ASN A 141 30.09 -0.83 65.94
N GLU A 142 29.77 -2.10 65.72
CA GLU A 142 28.77 -2.47 64.71
C GLU A 142 27.66 -3.34 65.31
N GLN A 143 26.42 -3.09 64.88
CA GLN A 143 25.22 -3.80 65.35
C GLN A 143 25.24 -5.28 64.89
N PRO A 144 24.50 -6.18 65.58
CA PRO A 144 24.32 -7.55 65.08
C PRO A 144 23.82 -7.49 63.62
N SER A 145 24.52 -8.18 62.71
CA SER A 145 24.26 -8.10 61.27
C SER A 145 22.95 -8.82 60.93
N ASN A 146 21.85 -8.09 61.08
CA ASN A 146 20.49 -8.56 60.86
C ASN A 146 20.15 -8.60 59.36
N LYS A 147 21.03 -9.19 58.55
CA LYS A 147 20.92 -9.25 57.10
C LYS A 147 19.79 -10.19 56.69
N MET A 148 19.03 -9.74 55.71
CA MET A 148 17.94 -10.50 55.09
C MET A 148 18.43 -11.19 53.83
N LEU A 149 17.67 -12.14 53.28
CA LEU A 149 18.04 -12.78 52.02
C LEU A 149 18.04 -11.78 50.84
N SER A 150 17.22 -10.72 50.91
CA SER A 150 17.24 -9.63 49.93
C SER A 150 18.59 -8.92 49.78
N ASP A 151 19.43 -8.91 50.82
CA ASP A 151 20.73 -8.21 50.81
C ASP A 151 21.78 -8.89 49.91
N TYR A 152 21.43 -10.04 49.31
CA TYR A 152 22.30 -10.89 48.50
C TYR A 152 21.86 -11.00 47.03
N ILE A 153 20.78 -10.32 46.62
CA ILE A 153 20.27 -10.31 45.23
C ILE A 153 20.45 -8.93 44.58
N SER A 154 20.67 -8.88 43.26
CA SER A 154 20.65 -7.61 42.51
C SER A 154 19.21 -7.24 42.15
N VAL A 155 18.80 -6.04 42.54
CA VAL A 155 17.44 -5.50 42.29
C VAL A 155 17.41 -4.64 41.01
N GLU A 156 18.55 -4.47 40.31
CA GLU A 156 18.71 -3.56 39.16
C GLU A 156 17.67 -3.80 38.06
N ASN A 157 17.44 -5.07 37.70
CA ASN A 157 16.50 -5.46 36.65
C ASN A 157 15.05 -5.64 37.15
N ALA A 158 14.80 -5.57 38.46
CA ALA A 158 13.48 -5.86 39.03
C ALA A 158 12.42 -4.77 38.76
N ASN A 159 12.83 -3.61 38.26
CA ASN A 159 11.98 -2.45 37.99
C ASN A 159 11.84 -2.13 36.48
N LEU A 160 12.27 -3.03 35.59
CA LEU A 160 12.21 -2.80 34.13
C LEU A 160 10.77 -2.54 33.66
N LEU A 161 9.82 -3.40 34.05
CA LEU A 161 8.41 -3.23 33.72
C LEU A 161 7.81 -1.95 34.32
N GLN A 162 8.27 -1.52 35.51
CA GLN A 162 7.87 -0.23 36.07
C GLN A 162 8.38 0.95 35.23
N SER A 163 9.55 0.83 34.60
CA SER A 163 10.04 1.84 33.64
C SER A 163 9.17 1.89 32.39
N ASP A 164 8.86 0.74 31.79
CA ASP A 164 7.96 0.67 30.62
C ASP A 164 6.55 1.17 30.93
N LEU A 165 5.98 0.81 32.09
CA LEU A 165 4.68 1.31 32.56
C LEU A 165 4.65 2.84 32.69
N ASN A 166 5.79 3.48 32.98
CA ASN A 166 5.90 4.93 33.00
C ASN A 166 5.91 5.57 31.59
N GLU A 167 6.19 4.80 30.54
CA GLU A 167 6.10 5.25 29.13
C GLU A 167 4.67 5.17 28.58
N ILE A 168 3.80 4.30 29.14
CA ILE A 168 2.40 4.12 28.70
C ILE A 168 1.62 5.45 28.57
N PRO A 169 1.66 6.41 29.53
CA PRO A 169 0.95 7.69 29.39
C PRO A 169 1.43 8.53 28.19
N VAL A 170 2.71 8.40 27.81
CA VAL A 170 3.26 9.09 26.63
C VAL A 170 2.72 8.43 25.36
N ILE A 171 2.70 7.09 25.33
CA ILE A 171 2.15 6.31 24.21
C ILE A 171 0.64 6.57 24.04
N GLN A 172 -0.14 6.58 25.13
CA GLN A 172 -1.56 6.95 25.12
C GLN A 172 -1.80 8.34 24.53
N LYS A 173 -0.94 9.31 24.84
CA LYS A 173 -1.01 10.67 24.28
C LYS A 173 -0.72 10.68 22.77
N HIS A 174 0.27 9.90 22.31
CA HIS A 174 0.53 9.73 20.88
C HIS A 174 -0.66 9.06 20.17
N MET A 175 -1.14 7.91 20.68
CA MET A 175 -2.32 7.22 20.15
C MET A 175 -3.54 8.14 20.04
N SER A 176 -3.82 8.93 21.09
CA SER A 176 -4.94 9.89 21.10
C SER A 176 -4.82 10.95 20.00
N SER A 177 -3.64 11.55 19.83
CA SER A 177 -3.38 12.51 18.75
C SER A 177 -3.56 11.90 17.35
N ILE A 178 -3.18 10.63 17.20
CA ILE A 178 -3.31 9.90 15.93
C ILE A 178 -4.77 9.51 15.67
N MET A 179 -5.53 9.14 16.71
CA MET A 179 -6.97 8.92 16.63
C MET A 179 -7.72 10.18 16.19
N GLU A 180 -7.35 11.37 16.68
CA GLU A 180 -7.91 12.66 16.22
C GLU A 180 -7.63 12.92 14.74
N GLN A 181 -6.37 12.73 14.31
CA GLN A 181 -5.98 12.88 12.90
C GLN A 181 -6.70 11.87 11.99
N TYR A 182 -6.90 10.65 12.47
CA TYR A 182 -7.65 9.59 11.79
C TYR A 182 -9.12 9.99 11.62
N ASP A 183 -9.74 10.48 12.68
CA ASP A 183 -11.14 10.90 12.68
C ASP A 183 -11.38 12.07 11.72
N GLU A 184 -10.49 13.07 11.67
CA GLU A 184 -10.55 14.18 10.71
C GLU A 184 -10.29 13.70 9.28
N MET A 185 -9.34 12.79 9.03
CA MET A 185 -9.14 12.22 7.69
C MET A 185 -10.38 11.43 7.24
N ARG A 186 -10.94 10.57 8.11
CA ARG A 186 -12.15 9.79 7.83
C ARG A 186 -13.33 10.70 7.52
N LYS A 187 -13.56 11.74 8.32
CA LYS A 187 -14.60 12.77 8.06
C LYS A 187 -14.35 13.52 6.75
N ARG A 188 -13.11 13.91 6.47
CA ARG A 188 -12.71 14.58 5.21
C ARG A 188 -13.00 13.72 3.97
N VAL A 189 -12.59 12.45 3.99
CA VAL A 189 -12.85 11.52 2.88
C VAL A 189 -14.35 11.23 2.73
N GLN A 190 -15.05 10.94 3.83
CA GLN A 190 -16.47 10.56 3.78
C GLN A 190 -17.38 11.74 3.39
N GLU A 191 -17.26 12.89 4.06
CA GLU A 191 -18.19 14.01 3.90
C GLU A 191 -17.78 14.97 2.78
N LYS A 192 -16.48 15.28 2.63
CA LYS A 192 -16.01 16.27 1.63
C LYS A 192 -15.69 15.64 0.27
N ILE A 193 -15.12 14.43 0.23
CA ILE A 193 -14.79 13.76 -1.05
C ILE A 193 -15.97 12.93 -1.56
N ILE A 194 -16.41 11.91 -0.82
CA ILE A 194 -17.43 10.96 -1.29
C ILE A 194 -18.82 11.61 -1.39
N LYS A 195 -19.40 12.05 -0.27
CA LYS A 195 -20.78 12.56 -0.23
C LYS A 195 -21.02 13.87 -0.99
N LYS A 196 -19.97 14.65 -1.26
CA LYS A 196 -20.06 15.92 -1.97
C LYS A 196 -19.43 15.81 -3.35
N ARG A 197 -18.09 15.88 -3.44
CA ARG A 197 -17.40 16.06 -4.73
C ARG A 197 -17.60 14.92 -5.72
N LEU A 198 -17.64 13.66 -5.27
CA LEU A 198 -17.90 12.52 -6.15
C LEU A 198 -19.37 12.45 -6.60
N VAL A 199 -20.31 12.79 -5.71
CA VAL A 199 -21.73 12.96 -6.08
C VAL A 199 -21.90 14.08 -7.11
N ASP A 200 -21.25 15.24 -6.91
CA ASP A 200 -21.24 16.37 -7.85
C ASP A 200 -20.65 15.96 -9.21
N ILE A 201 -19.52 15.22 -9.22
CA ILE A 201 -18.89 14.69 -10.44
C ILE A 201 -19.83 13.71 -11.17
N ARG A 202 -20.43 12.74 -10.47
CA ARG A 202 -21.34 11.77 -11.09
C ARG A 202 -22.61 12.45 -11.61
N HIS A 203 -23.15 13.42 -10.89
CA HIS A 203 -24.28 14.22 -11.36
C HIS A 203 -23.92 15.02 -12.62
N SER A 204 -22.72 15.62 -12.68
CA SER A 204 -22.22 16.32 -13.86
C SER A 204 -22.00 15.38 -15.06
N LEU A 205 -21.36 14.22 -14.84
CA LEU A 205 -21.17 13.18 -15.87
C LEU A 205 -22.50 12.71 -16.46
N ASN A 206 -23.52 12.51 -15.64
CA ASN A 206 -24.82 12.05 -16.11
C ASN A 206 -25.64 13.18 -16.75
N SER A 207 -25.73 14.35 -16.12
CA SER A 207 -26.53 15.47 -16.67
C SER A 207 -25.97 16.04 -17.98
N GLN A 208 -24.64 16.08 -18.15
CA GLN A 208 -24.01 16.68 -19.33
C GLN A 208 -23.58 15.67 -20.40
N PHE A 209 -23.29 14.42 -20.02
CA PHE A 209 -22.61 13.43 -20.88
C PHE A 209 -23.20 12.01 -20.78
N ALA A 210 -24.46 11.83 -20.34
CA ALA A 210 -25.16 10.55 -20.50
C ALA A 210 -25.57 10.32 -21.97
N ALA A 211 -25.77 9.05 -22.33
CA ALA A 211 -26.09 8.65 -23.70
C ALA A 211 -27.53 9.04 -24.11
N ASP A 212 -28.41 9.29 -23.14
CA ASP A 212 -29.77 9.80 -23.32
C ASP A 212 -29.86 11.34 -23.27
N ASN A 213 -28.75 12.05 -23.06
CA ASN A 213 -28.73 13.51 -23.11
C ASN A 213 -28.94 13.98 -24.56
N SER A 214 -30.00 14.78 -24.79
CA SER A 214 -30.39 15.21 -26.14
C SER A 214 -29.27 15.91 -26.93
N GLU A 215 -28.42 16.71 -26.29
CA GLU A 215 -27.28 17.37 -26.96
C GLU A 215 -26.16 16.37 -27.31
N MET A 216 -26.02 15.28 -26.55
CA MET A 216 -25.05 14.22 -26.82
C MET A 216 -25.51 13.31 -27.95
N VAL A 217 -26.78 12.91 -27.99
CA VAL A 217 -27.37 12.16 -29.12
C VAL A 217 -27.25 12.96 -30.41
N LEU A 218 -27.52 14.27 -30.34
CA LEU A 218 -27.38 15.18 -31.47
C LEU A 218 -25.94 15.23 -32.00
N LEU A 219 -24.95 15.46 -31.13
CA LEU A 219 -23.54 15.50 -31.51
C LEU A 219 -22.97 14.15 -31.97
N CYS A 220 -23.35 13.05 -31.30
CA CYS A 220 -22.67 11.77 -31.47
C CYS A 220 -23.27 10.92 -32.58
N ASP A 221 -24.59 10.96 -32.73
CA ASP A 221 -25.34 10.09 -33.63
C ASP A 221 -25.85 10.92 -34.82
N VAL A 222 -26.76 11.88 -34.56
CA VAL A 222 -27.48 12.63 -35.62
C VAL A 222 -26.55 13.44 -36.52
N TYR A 223 -25.66 14.24 -35.94
CA TYR A 223 -24.74 15.08 -36.72
C TYR A 223 -23.65 14.25 -37.42
N THR A 224 -23.21 13.13 -36.83
CA THR A 224 -22.25 12.20 -37.46
C THR A 224 -22.86 11.53 -38.69
N ASP A 225 -24.12 11.08 -38.59
CA ASP A 225 -24.86 10.48 -39.70
C ASP A 225 -25.14 11.51 -40.79
N GLN A 226 -25.57 12.72 -40.43
CA GLN A 226 -25.82 13.82 -41.38
C GLN A 226 -24.55 14.24 -42.13
N LEU A 227 -23.42 14.41 -41.43
CA LEU A 227 -22.13 14.68 -42.08
C LEU A 227 -21.68 13.52 -43.00
N SER A 228 -22.06 12.28 -42.70
CA SER A 228 -21.73 11.12 -43.54
C SER A 228 -22.61 11.01 -44.77
N GLN A 229 -23.88 11.40 -44.68
CA GLN A 229 -24.75 11.54 -45.85
C GLN A 229 -24.30 12.69 -46.75
N LEU A 230 -23.99 13.86 -46.18
CA LEU A 230 -23.55 15.03 -46.93
C LEU A 230 -22.21 14.80 -47.65
N GLU A 231 -21.26 14.09 -47.02
CA GLU A 231 -20.02 13.64 -47.67
C GLU A 231 -20.31 12.70 -48.84
N LEU A 232 -21.19 11.71 -48.66
CA LEU A 232 -21.58 10.77 -49.71
C LEU A 232 -22.24 11.50 -50.90
N ASP A 233 -23.09 12.49 -50.64
CA ASP A 233 -23.72 13.30 -51.68
C ASP A 233 -22.67 14.11 -52.46
N VAL A 234 -21.76 14.81 -51.78
CA VAL A 234 -20.63 15.54 -52.40
C VAL A 234 -19.76 14.62 -53.28
N VAL A 235 -19.48 13.39 -52.82
CA VAL A 235 -18.75 12.36 -53.58
C VAL A 235 -19.55 11.89 -54.80
N ASN A 236 -20.87 11.68 -54.67
CA ASN A 236 -21.73 11.28 -55.79
C ASN A 236 -21.82 12.34 -56.88
N PHE A 237 -21.91 13.63 -56.50
CA PHE A 237 -21.86 14.75 -57.45
C PHE A 237 -20.50 14.81 -58.17
N LEU A 238 -19.40 14.70 -57.44
CA LEU A 238 -18.06 14.69 -58.04
C LEU A 238 -17.87 13.52 -58.99
N GLY A 239 -18.28 12.30 -58.60
CA GLY A 239 -18.20 11.10 -59.44
C GLY A 239 -19.05 11.22 -60.71
N SER A 240 -20.23 11.85 -60.63
CA SER A 240 -21.09 12.10 -61.79
C SER A 240 -20.44 13.08 -62.78
N LEU A 241 -19.80 14.14 -62.28
CA LEU A 241 -19.09 15.13 -63.10
C LEU A 241 -17.78 14.58 -63.69
N THR A 242 -17.05 13.74 -62.95
CA THR A 242 -15.90 12.99 -63.47
C THR A 242 -16.34 12.05 -64.60
N ALA A 243 -17.40 11.26 -64.40
CA ALA A 243 -17.91 10.37 -65.45
C ALA A 243 -18.40 11.12 -66.70
N HIS A 244 -18.90 12.36 -66.57
CA HIS A 244 -19.19 13.22 -67.72
C HIS A 244 -17.92 13.69 -68.44
N PHE A 245 -16.89 14.12 -67.70
CA PHE A 245 -15.59 14.45 -68.27
C PHE A 245 -14.97 13.25 -69.01
N ASP A 246 -14.97 12.06 -68.41
CA ASP A 246 -14.41 10.84 -69.00
C ASP A 246 -15.09 10.51 -70.35
N LYS A 247 -16.42 10.63 -70.44
CA LYS A 247 -17.18 10.49 -71.70
C LYS A 247 -16.77 11.53 -72.75
N CYS A 248 -16.56 12.79 -72.34
CA CYS A 248 -16.11 13.87 -73.23
C CYS A 248 -14.66 13.65 -73.72
N GLU A 249 -13.78 13.15 -72.86
CA GLU A 249 -12.40 12.79 -73.20
C GLU A 249 -12.37 11.61 -74.18
N MET A 250 -13.17 10.56 -73.93
CA MET A 250 -13.35 9.45 -74.88
C MET A 250 -13.78 9.96 -76.27
N LEU A 251 -14.80 10.82 -76.36
CA LEU A 251 -15.24 11.40 -77.64
C LEU A 251 -14.15 12.21 -78.34
N ASN A 252 -13.33 12.96 -77.60
CA ASN A 252 -12.23 13.71 -78.19
C ASN A 252 -11.15 12.75 -78.73
N ASN A 253 -10.80 11.72 -77.96
CA ASN A 253 -9.83 10.70 -78.37
C ASN A 253 -10.32 9.94 -79.62
N PHE A 254 -11.62 9.63 -79.73
CA PHE A 254 -12.20 9.04 -80.95
C PHE A 254 -12.01 9.92 -82.19
N ILE A 255 -12.02 11.25 -82.05
CA ILE A 255 -11.82 12.19 -83.18
C ILE A 255 -10.34 12.31 -83.55
N ASP A 256 -9.43 12.24 -82.58
CA ASP A 256 -7.98 12.19 -82.84
C ASP A 256 -7.57 10.82 -83.44
N GLU A 257 -8.20 9.72 -83.01
CA GLU A 257 -8.00 8.35 -83.51
C GLU A 257 -8.78 7.99 -84.79
N GLU A 258 -9.69 8.86 -85.27
CA GLU A 258 -10.39 8.71 -86.58
C GLU A 258 -9.40 8.68 -87.78
N SER A 259 -8.12 8.94 -87.49
CA SER A 259 -7.00 8.74 -88.40
C SER A 259 -6.53 7.28 -88.57
N ASN A 260 -6.91 6.29 -87.72
CA ASN A 260 -6.34 4.93 -87.84
C ASN A 260 -7.04 3.70 -87.20
N SER A 261 -8.34 3.67 -86.85
CA SER A 261 -8.97 2.36 -86.52
C SER A 261 -10.47 2.21 -86.88
N THR A 262 -10.91 0.96 -87.02
CA THR A 262 -12.28 0.56 -87.41
C THR A 262 -13.01 -0.11 -86.23
N LEU A 263 -13.59 0.72 -85.35
CA LEU A 263 -14.62 0.31 -84.40
C LEU A 263 -15.83 1.27 -84.49
N ASP A 264 -16.93 0.90 -83.83
CA ASP A 264 -18.27 1.14 -84.37
C ASP A 264 -18.69 2.63 -84.40
N HIS A 265 -19.00 3.13 -85.60
CA HIS A 265 -19.52 4.48 -85.80
C HIS A 265 -20.89 4.66 -85.12
N GLN A 266 -21.60 3.57 -84.80
CA GLN A 266 -22.80 3.60 -83.98
C GLN A 266 -22.50 3.97 -82.51
N GLU A 267 -21.51 3.35 -81.88
CA GLU A 267 -21.13 3.62 -80.48
C GLU A 267 -20.71 5.09 -80.29
N PHE A 268 -19.98 5.66 -81.25
CA PHE A 268 -19.64 7.09 -81.25
C PHE A 268 -20.87 8.00 -81.29
N GLN A 269 -21.86 7.70 -82.14
CA GLN A 269 -23.09 8.51 -82.24
C GLN A 269 -23.97 8.38 -80.99
N GLU A 270 -24.04 7.18 -80.39
CA GLU A 270 -24.74 6.96 -79.12
C GLU A 270 -24.07 7.72 -77.97
N LEU A 271 -22.74 7.64 -77.83
CA LEU A 271 -21.99 8.38 -76.81
C LEU A 271 -22.06 9.90 -77.00
N LEU A 272 -21.98 10.39 -78.24
CA LEU A 272 -22.14 11.80 -78.58
C LEU A 272 -23.54 12.31 -78.21
N GLN A 273 -24.57 11.49 -78.40
CA GLN A 273 -25.94 11.84 -78.03
C GLN A 273 -26.17 11.82 -76.51
N VAL A 274 -25.47 10.95 -75.76
CA VAL A 274 -25.44 10.99 -74.28
C VAL A 274 -24.76 12.27 -73.79
N VAL A 275 -23.52 12.55 -74.22
CA VAL A 275 -22.77 13.75 -73.82
C VAL A 275 -23.53 15.03 -74.16
N ARG A 276 -24.16 15.11 -75.34
CA ARG A 276 -24.97 16.25 -75.76
C ARG A 276 -26.25 16.45 -74.94
N ASN A 277 -26.73 15.43 -74.24
CA ASN A 277 -27.81 15.57 -73.28
C ASN A 277 -27.27 15.97 -71.92
N ASP A 278 -26.29 15.23 -71.39
CA ASP A 278 -25.63 15.50 -70.10
C ASP A 278 -25.07 16.96 -70.03
N ASP A 279 -24.48 17.49 -71.10
CA ASP A 279 -23.91 18.86 -71.19
C ASP A 279 -24.95 19.98 -71.01
N LYS A 280 -26.25 19.71 -71.24
CA LYS A 280 -27.32 20.68 -70.97
C LYS A 280 -27.59 20.83 -69.47
N ASP A 281 -27.43 19.73 -68.75
CA ASP A 281 -27.82 19.60 -67.35
C ASP A 281 -26.62 19.75 -66.40
N VAL A 282 -25.38 19.63 -66.91
CA VAL A 282 -24.13 19.65 -66.15
C VAL A 282 -23.92 20.92 -65.29
N GLU A 283 -24.38 22.09 -65.76
CA GLU A 283 -24.34 23.33 -64.97
C GLU A 283 -25.42 23.34 -63.86
N THR A 284 -26.59 22.77 -64.10
CA THR A 284 -27.63 22.61 -63.07
C THR A 284 -27.19 21.59 -62.00
N ILE A 285 -26.43 20.58 -62.38
CA ILE A 285 -25.76 19.65 -61.46
C ILE A 285 -24.68 20.39 -60.63
N LEU A 286 -23.90 21.28 -61.25
CA LEU A 286 -22.91 22.11 -60.53
C LEU A 286 -23.58 23.10 -59.55
N ASP A 287 -24.70 23.71 -59.92
CA ASP A 287 -25.47 24.58 -59.02
C ASP A 287 -26.09 23.79 -57.86
N SER A 288 -26.59 22.57 -58.11
CA SER A 288 -27.07 21.67 -57.06
C SER A 288 -25.95 21.29 -56.07
N LEU A 289 -24.72 21.06 -56.56
CA LEU A 289 -23.55 20.86 -55.72
C LEU A 289 -23.21 22.11 -54.89
N ARG A 290 -23.31 23.32 -55.48
CA ARG A 290 -23.10 24.58 -54.75
C ARG A 290 -24.11 24.78 -53.63
N ASP A 291 -25.37 24.44 -53.85
CA ASP A 291 -26.41 24.53 -52.82
C ASP A 291 -26.10 23.59 -51.64
N ILE A 292 -25.73 22.32 -51.91
CA ILE A 292 -25.34 21.36 -50.86
C ILE A 292 -24.09 21.82 -50.11
N VAL A 293 -23.07 22.31 -50.82
CA VAL A 293 -21.86 22.89 -50.19
C VAL A 293 -22.23 24.08 -49.30
N GLY A 294 -23.09 24.98 -49.79
CA GLY A 294 -23.57 26.13 -49.03
C GLY A 294 -24.43 25.76 -47.81
N ASP A 295 -25.09 24.60 -47.80
CA ASP A 295 -25.78 24.08 -46.63
C ASP A 295 -24.81 23.42 -45.63
N ILE A 296 -23.79 22.71 -46.10
CA ILE A 296 -22.69 22.20 -45.26
C ILE A 296 -21.93 23.35 -44.58
N GLU A 297 -21.64 24.44 -45.30
CA GLU A 297 -21.00 25.65 -44.77
C GLU A 297 -21.80 26.34 -43.65
N LYS A 298 -23.14 26.20 -43.65
CA LYS A 298 -24.02 26.71 -42.58
C LYS A 298 -24.13 25.72 -41.41
N PHE A 299 -24.12 24.43 -41.70
CA PHE A 299 -24.33 23.37 -40.73
C PHE A 299 -23.09 23.09 -39.85
N ILE A 300 -21.88 23.15 -40.43
CA ILE A 300 -20.62 22.96 -39.69
C ILE A 300 -20.48 23.93 -38.49
N PRO A 301 -20.74 25.26 -38.62
CA PRO A 301 -20.77 26.19 -37.49
C PRO A 301 -21.70 25.78 -36.34
N GLU A 302 -22.90 25.25 -36.62
CA GLU A 302 -23.87 24.81 -35.61
C GLU A 302 -23.32 23.64 -34.78
N ILE A 303 -22.75 22.63 -35.45
CA ILE A 303 -22.07 21.50 -34.79
C ILE A 303 -20.94 22.02 -33.90
N MET A 304 -20.14 22.95 -34.42
CA MET A 304 -18.93 23.43 -33.77
C MET A 304 -19.22 24.30 -32.54
N GLU A 305 -20.28 25.11 -32.55
CA GLU A 305 -20.72 25.89 -31.37
C GLU A 305 -21.11 24.97 -30.20
N LEU A 306 -21.92 23.94 -30.48
CA LEU A 306 -22.34 22.97 -29.49
C LEU A 306 -21.16 22.11 -28.99
N LEU A 307 -20.27 21.70 -29.90
CA LEU A 307 -19.07 20.92 -29.58
C LEU A 307 -18.10 21.68 -28.67
N VAL A 308 -17.79 22.94 -28.98
CA VAL A 308 -16.95 23.81 -28.13
C VAL A 308 -17.56 23.94 -26.73
N THR A 309 -18.87 24.21 -26.65
CA THR A 309 -19.59 24.32 -25.37
C THR A 309 -19.49 23.04 -24.53
N LYS A 310 -19.52 21.86 -25.16
CA LYS A 310 -19.35 20.56 -24.48
C LYS A 310 -17.89 20.28 -24.11
N GLU A 311 -16.91 20.66 -24.93
CA GLU A 311 -15.48 20.53 -24.64
C GLU A 311 -15.08 21.39 -23.42
N GLU A 312 -15.58 22.61 -23.30
CA GLU A 312 -15.35 23.46 -22.12
C GLU A 312 -15.89 22.82 -20.83
N LYS A 313 -17.11 22.30 -20.87
CA LYS A 313 -17.71 21.53 -19.77
C LYS A 313 -16.87 20.28 -19.43
N GLN A 314 -16.39 19.57 -20.45
CA GLN A 314 -15.54 18.38 -20.29
C GLN A 314 -14.21 18.74 -19.60
N GLN A 315 -13.56 19.84 -20.00
CA GLN A 315 -12.32 20.32 -19.39
C GLN A 315 -12.51 20.79 -17.94
N SER A 316 -13.64 21.47 -17.64
CA SER A 316 -14.01 21.87 -16.28
C SER A 316 -14.21 20.66 -15.35
N LEU A 317 -14.87 19.62 -15.86
CA LEU A 317 -15.10 18.38 -15.13
C LEU A 317 -13.80 17.58 -14.93
N HIS A 318 -12.90 17.54 -15.93
CA HIS A 318 -11.55 16.97 -15.79
C HIS A 318 -10.77 17.64 -14.67
N LYS A 319 -10.68 18.98 -14.65
CA LYS A 319 -10.04 19.75 -13.57
C LYS A 319 -10.66 19.44 -12.19
N THR A 320 -11.96 19.21 -12.14
CA THR A 320 -12.67 18.85 -10.89
C THR A 320 -12.24 17.48 -10.38
N ILE A 321 -12.05 16.50 -11.28
CA ILE A 321 -11.55 15.16 -10.99
C ILE A 321 -10.05 15.20 -10.60
N ASP A 322 -9.21 15.94 -11.32
CA ASP A 322 -7.78 16.13 -10.97
C ASP A 322 -7.63 16.66 -9.53
N ASN A 323 -8.45 17.65 -9.18
CA ASN A 323 -8.49 18.19 -7.82
C ASN A 323 -8.96 17.15 -6.78
N VAL A 324 -9.71 16.11 -7.15
CA VAL A 324 -10.05 15.00 -6.23
C VAL A 324 -8.87 14.05 -6.12
N ILE A 325 -8.26 13.67 -7.24
CA ILE A 325 -7.05 12.83 -7.28
C ILE A 325 -5.96 13.44 -6.40
N ALA A 326 -5.63 14.72 -6.57
CA ALA A 326 -4.66 15.42 -5.73
C ALA A 326 -5.03 15.42 -4.23
N SER A 327 -6.33 15.47 -3.90
CA SER A 327 -6.82 15.38 -2.52
C SER A 327 -6.68 13.96 -1.94
N LEU A 328 -6.79 12.92 -2.78
CA LEU A 328 -6.55 11.53 -2.40
C LEU A 328 -5.05 11.25 -2.25
N THR A 329 -4.21 11.73 -3.18
CA THR A 329 -2.74 11.65 -3.08
C THR A 329 -2.24 12.30 -1.80
N LYS A 330 -2.75 13.48 -1.41
CA LYS A 330 -2.37 14.10 -0.14
C LYS A 330 -2.72 13.24 1.09
N ASN A 331 -3.71 12.34 1.01
CA ASN A 331 -3.98 11.41 2.12
C ASN A 331 -2.89 10.33 2.27
N SER A 332 -2.12 9.99 1.22
CA SER A 332 -1.06 8.97 1.34
C SER A 332 0.11 9.45 2.20
N GLU A 333 0.45 10.74 2.16
CA GLU A 333 1.48 11.34 3.02
C GLU A 333 1.14 11.14 4.51
N TYR A 334 -0.11 11.44 4.88
CA TYR A 334 -0.60 11.19 6.24
C TYR A 334 -0.56 9.69 6.58
N LEU A 335 -1.02 8.82 5.67
CA LEU A 335 -1.00 7.36 5.89
C LEU A 335 0.40 6.79 6.14
N SER A 336 1.45 7.39 5.55
CA SER A 336 2.83 7.03 5.88
C SER A 336 3.14 7.29 7.36
N VAL A 337 2.76 8.46 7.87
CA VAL A 337 2.95 8.81 9.29
C VAL A 337 2.16 7.89 10.23
N PHE A 338 0.96 7.43 9.82
CA PHE A 338 0.24 6.39 10.57
C PHE A 338 1.02 5.07 10.63
N ALA A 339 1.62 4.64 9.52
CA ALA A 339 2.41 3.42 9.47
C ALA A 339 3.68 3.53 10.33
N ASP A 340 4.44 4.61 10.19
CA ASP A 340 5.68 4.84 10.95
C ASP A 340 5.47 4.80 12.46
N ILE A 341 4.35 5.36 12.96
CA ILE A 341 4.03 5.32 14.40
C ILE A 341 3.45 3.97 14.81
N SER A 342 2.69 3.29 13.95
CA SER A 342 2.25 1.92 14.21
C SER A 342 3.45 0.98 14.40
N ASP A 343 4.47 1.10 13.55
CA ASP A 343 5.72 0.34 13.66
C ASP A 343 6.51 0.67 14.94
N LEU A 344 6.51 1.93 15.38
CA LEU A 344 7.11 2.33 16.66
C LEU A 344 6.39 1.69 17.85
N ILE A 345 5.06 1.66 17.81
CA ILE A 345 4.21 1.08 18.86
C ILE A 345 4.37 -0.46 18.91
N ILE A 346 4.51 -1.12 17.75
CA ILE A 346 4.82 -2.56 17.69
C ILE A 346 6.20 -2.85 18.32
N LYS A 347 7.23 -2.06 17.99
CA LYS A 347 8.57 -2.22 18.61
C LYS A 347 8.55 -2.03 20.13
N TYR A 348 7.72 -1.12 20.65
CA TYR A 348 7.52 -0.97 22.09
C TYR A 348 6.86 -2.22 22.71
N LYS A 349 5.79 -2.74 22.07
CA LYS A 349 5.10 -3.97 22.48
C LYS A 349 6.09 -5.15 22.54
N ASP A 350 6.91 -5.32 21.50
CA ASP A 350 7.91 -6.39 21.43
C ASP A 350 8.95 -6.27 22.56
N ARG A 351 9.49 -5.06 22.82
CA ARG A 351 10.40 -4.81 23.96
C ARG A 351 9.77 -5.19 25.31
N CYS A 352 8.52 -4.75 25.56
CA CYS A 352 7.84 -5.05 26.82
C CYS A 352 7.63 -6.57 27.01
N LEU A 353 7.41 -7.32 25.92
CA LEU A 353 7.29 -8.78 25.97
C LEU A 353 8.63 -9.47 26.29
N GLU A 354 9.76 -8.95 25.80
CA GLU A 354 11.11 -9.39 26.18
C GLU A 354 11.37 -9.12 27.67
N ASP A 355 11.07 -7.92 28.16
CA ASP A 355 11.24 -7.55 29.57
C ASP A 355 10.31 -8.35 30.51
N ILE A 356 9.09 -8.68 30.09
CA ILE A 356 8.20 -9.61 30.82
C ILE A 356 8.86 -10.98 31.00
N GLU A 357 9.48 -11.52 29.95
CA GLU A 357 10.14 -12.84 30.02
C GLU A 357 11.40 -12.81 30.89
N MET A 358 12.15 -11.69 30.86
CA MET A 358 13.29 -11.51 31.77
C MET A 358 12.84 -11.42 33.24
N ILE A 359 11.73 -10.75 33.55
CA ILE A 359 11.17 -10.71 34.91
C ILE A 359 10.71 -12.09 35.39
N LYS A 360 10.06 -12.91 34.54
CA LYS A 360 9.73 -14.32 34.90
C LYS A 360 10.98 -15.11 35.26
N THR A 361 12.01 -15.03 34.42
CA THR A 361 13.30 -15.70 34.63
C THR A 361 13.96 -15.25 35.94
N LEU A 362 13.90 -13.95 36.26
CA LEU A 362 14.43 -13.40 37.51
C LEU A 362 13.65 -13.89 38.74
N ARG A 363 12.32 -13.97 38.64
CA ARG A 363 11.45 -14.53 39.69
C ARG A 363 11.76 -16.00 39.96
N GLU A 364 11.94 -16.81 38.92
CA GLU A 364 12.37 -18.20 39.05
C GLU A 364 13.75 -18.33 39.69
N PHE A 365 14.70 -17.46 39.30
CA PHE A 365 16.01 -17.40 39.93
C PHE A 365 15.93 -17.09 41.44
N TYR A 366 15.09 -16.14 41.85
CA TYR A 366 14.87 -15.83 43.28
C TYR A 366 14.23 -16.98 44.06
N GLY A 367 13.26 -17.68 43.48
CA GLY A 367 12.69 -18.89 44.12
C GLY A 367 13.70 -20.02 44.27
N ASN A 368 14.55 -20.22 43.25
CA ASN A 368 15.65 -21.19 43.31
C ASN A 368 16.74 -20.79 44.33
N PHE A 369 17.00 -19.49 44.50
CA PHE A 369 17.91 -18.96 45.53
C PHE A 369 17.37 -19.22 46.94
N GLU A 370 16.08 -18.95 47.18
CA GLU A 370 15.41 -19.25 48.44
C GLU A 370 15.51 -20.74 48.81
N HIS A 371 15.14 -21.63 47.87
CA HIS A 371 15.23 -23.08 48.09
C HIS A 371 16.69 -23.56 48.28
N SER A 372 17.65 -22.97 47.58
CA SER A 372 19.08 -23.27 47.77
C SER A 372 19.56 -22.84 49.15
N TYR A 373 19.01 -21.76 49.71
CA TYR A 373 19.31 -21.29 51.07
C TYR A 373 18.75 -22.24 52.15
N GLU A 374 17.53 -22.77 51.98
CA GLU A 374 16.99 -23.80 52.87
C GLU A 374 17.91 -25.04 52.93
N ASN A 375 18.33 -25.52 51.76
CA ASN A 375 19.27 -26.64 51.64
C ASN A 375 20.64 -26.33 52.27
N LEU A 376 21.11 -25.08 52.20
CA LEU A 376 22.35 -24.64 52.87
C LEU A 376 22.23 -24.72 54.40
N ILE A 377 21.06 -24.42 54.98
CA ILE A 377 20.82 -24.59 56.42
C ILE A 377 20.92 -26.08 56.81
N VAL A 378 20.33 -26.97 56.01
CA VAL A 378 20.39 -28.43 56.25
C VAL A 378 21.84 -28.93 56.20
N GLU A 379 22.63 -28.52 55.19
CA GLU A 379 24.05 -28.88 55.07
C GLU A 379 24.90 -28.29 56.21
N ALA A 380 24.63 -27.04 56.64
CA ALA A 380 25.31 -26.44 57.78
C ALA A 380 25.09 -27.24 59.07
N ASN A 381 23.83 -27.64 59.35
CA ASN A 381 23.50 -28.48 60.49
C ASN A 381 24.12 -29.88 60.39
N ARG A 382 24.14 -30.48 59.18
CA ARG A 382 24.83 -31.76 58.94
C ARG A 382 26.34 -31.66 59.24
N ARG A 383 26.98 -30.56 58.86
CA ARG A 383 28.41 -30.31 59.19
C ARG A 383 28.64 -30.13 60.68
N LYS A 384 27.80 -29.38 61.39
CA LYS A 384 27.89 -29.25 62.87
C LYS A 384 27.80 -30.61 63.56
N LYS A 385 26.80 -31.43 63.22
CA LYS A 385 26.68 -32.82 63.72
C LYS A 385 27.88 -33.70 63.35
N THR A 386 28.46 -33.50 62.17
CA THR A 386 29.69 -34.24 61.78
C THR A 386 30.88 -33.83 62.65
N ALA A 387 31.02 -32.54 62.98
CA ALA A 387 32.06 -32.04 63.89
C ALA A 387 31.84 -32.50 65.34
N GLU A 388 30.60 -32.56 65.81
CA GLU A 388 30.24 -33.16 67.11
C GLU A 388 30.66 -34.63 67.17
N ASN A 389 30.28 -35.44 66.18
CA ASN A 389 30.70 -36.84 66.09
C ASN A 389 32.25 -36.98 66.08
N MET A 390 32.97 -36.08 65.41
CA MET A 390 34.44 -36.05 65.43
C MET A 390 34.99 -35.74 66.82
N LYS A 391 34.42 -34.76 67.54
CA LYS A 391 34.77 -34.46 68.94
C LYS A 391 34.49 -35.65 69.86
N GLU A 392 33.39 -36.37 69.68
CA GLU A 392 33.06 -37.58 70.46
C GLU A 392 34.07 -38.71 70.23
N ILE A 393 34.45 -38.99 68.98
CA ILE A 393 35.45 -40.01 68.64
C ILE A 393 36.81 -39.67 69.26
N ILE A 394 37.25 -38.41 69.15
CA ILE A 394 38.50 -37.93 69.75
C ILE A 394 38.46 -38.07 71.27
N LYS A 395 37.38 -37.62 71.92
CA LYS A 395 37.21 -37.73 73.37
C LYS A 395 37.23 -39.18 73.83
N LYS A 396 36.59 -40.09 73.10
CA LYS A 396 36.62 -41.52 73.41
C LYS A 396 38.04 -42.08 73.27
N CYS A 397 38.73 -41.77 72.17
CA CYS A 397 40.12 -42.19 71.96
C CYS A 397 41.04 -41.72 73.09
N GLN A 398 40.89 -40.46 73.53
CA GLN A 398 41.61 -39.92 74.68
C GLN A 398 41.30 -40.70 75.97
N MET A 399 40.02 -40.96 76.28
CA MET A 399 39.63 -41.76 77.46
C MET A 399 40.16 -43.19 77.42
N ASP A 400 40.15 -43.83 76.24
CA ASP A 400 40.68 -45.19 76.05
C ASP A 400 42.20 -45.23 76.25
N LEU A 401 42.94 -44.18 75.84
CA LEU A 401 44.38 -44.01 76.08
C LEU A 401 44.72 -43.69 77.54
N GLU A 402 43.95 -42.80 78.19
CA GLU A 402 44.07 -42.48 79.62
C GLU A 402 43.85 -43.72 80.51
N HIS A 403 42.95 -44.62 80.11
CA HIS A 403 42.74 -45.90 80.81
C HIS A 403 43.93 -46.84 80.68
N LEU A 404 44.47 -47.03 79.47
CA LEU A 404 45.62 -47.90 79.23
C LEU A 404 46.88 -47.41 79.96
N ASP A 405 47.09 -46.10 80.00
CA ASP A 405 48.18 -45.49 80.78
C ASP A 405 48.01 -45.72 82.30
N ALA A 406 46.79 -45.61 82.82
CA ALA A 406 46.53 -45.90 84.23
C ALA A 406 46.78 -47.38 84.59
N GLU A 407 46.46 -48.32 83.69
CA GLU A 407 46.74 -49.75 83.84
C GLU A 407 48.24 -50.05 83.78
N ASP A 408 48.97 -49.49 82.81
CA ASP A 408 50.43 -49.63 82.68
C ASP A 408 51.15 -49.04 83.90
N ASN A 409 50.83 -47.81 84.30
CA ASN A 409 51.38 -47.19 85.49
C ASN A 409 51.07 -48.00 86.77
N ALA A 410 49.92 -48.66 86.87
CA ALA A 410 49.63 -49.58 87.97
C ALA A 410 50.47 -50.87 87.91
N ALA A 411 50.70 -51.42 86.71
CA ALA A 411 51.56 -52.58 86.49
C ALA A 411 53.04 -52.27 86.80
N ARG A 412 53.57 -51.14 86.33
CA ARG A 412 54.93 -50.64 86.63
C ARG A 412 55.15 -50.44 88.14
N ARG A 413 54.21 -49.77 88.83
CA ARG A 413 54.26 -49.62 90.31
C ARG A 413 54.34 -50.96 91.01
N LYS A 414 53.48 -51.92 90.63
CA LYS A 414 53.46 -53.26 91.22
C LYS A 414 54.72 -54.07 90.91
N PHE A 415 55.30 -53.90 89.72
CA PHE A 415 56.57 -54.51 89.35
C PHE A 415 57.72 -53.99 90.23
N LEU A 416 57.82 -52.67 90.41
CA LEU A 416 58.83 -52.06 91.29
C LEU A 416 58.64 -52.41 92.77
N GLU A 417 57.40 -52.47 93.25
CA GLU A 417 57.10 -52.91 94.63
C GLU A 417 57.61 -54.35 94.89
N LEU A 418 57.41 -55.26 93.93
CA LEU A 418 57.79 -56.67 94.06
C LEU A 418 59.28 -56.95 93.80
N TYR A 419 59.89 -56.23 92.84
CA TYR A 419 61.21 -56.58 92.30
C TYR A 419 62.25 -55.45 92.36
N GLY A 420 61.85 -54.19 92.54
CA GLY A 420 62.74 -53.02 92.46
C GLY A 420 63.90 -53.07 93.47
N ASN A 421 63.65 -53.54 94.70
CA ASN A 421 64.71 -53.70 95.72
C ASN A 421 65.81 -54.71 95.35
N TYR A 422 65.63 -55.49 94.27
CA TYR A 422 66.57 -56.50 93.78
C TYR A 422 67.17 -56.15 92.42
N LEU A 423 66.80 -55.02 91.82
CA LEU A 423 67.26 -54.56 90.52
C LEU A 423 68.03 -53.24 90.70
N PRO A 424 69.30 -53.14 90.23
CA PRO A 424 70.01 -51.87 90.25
C PRO A 424 69.46 -50.96 89.14
N GLU A 425 69.39 -49.66 89.42
CA GLU A 425 68.80 -48.62 88.56
C GLU A 425 69.47 -48.55 87.16
N ASP A 426 70.76 -48.93 87.08
CA ASP A 426 71.55 -48.93 85.85
C ASP A 426 71.26 -50.12 84.91
N ILE A 427 70.44 -51.09 85.31
CA ILE A 427 70.07 -52.23 84.46
C ILE A 427 69.16 -51.81 83.29
N TRP A 428 68.34 -50.78 83.49
CA TRP A 428 67.53 -50.15 82.44
C TRP A 428 67.37 -48.64 82.70
N PRO A 429 68.41 -47.85 82.39
CA PRO A 429 68.49 -46.44 82.80
C PRO A 429 67.38 -45.56 82.21
N ASN A 430 66.81 -44.69 83.06
CA ASN A 430 65.74 -43.71 82.74
C ASN A 430 64.39 -44.31 82.33
N GLU A 431 64.20 -45.62 82.44
CA GLU A 431 62.98 -46.32 82.00
C GLU A 431 62.41 -47.22 83.10
N ILE A 432 63.27 -47.78 83.97
CA ILE A 432 62.85 -48.68 85.06
C ILE A 432 61.93 -48.00 86.08
N ASP A 433 62.14 -46.71 86.32
CA ASP A 433 61.39 -45.85 87.24
C ASP A 433 60.59 -44.75 86.52
N ASP A 434 60.53 -44.77 85.18
CA ASP A 434 59.73 -43.81 84.43
C ASP A 434 58.23 -44.15 84.50
N PHE A 435 57.46 -43.15 84.88
CA PHE A 435 56.00 -43.15 84.92
C PHE A 435 55.41 -42.13 83.94
N SER A 436 56.20 -41.66 82.97
CA SER A 436 55.70 -40.87 81.85
C SER A 436 54.81 -41.73 80.93
N PRO A 437 53.69 -41.18 80.43
CA PRO A 437 52.84 -41.90 79.49
C PRO A 437 53.56 -42.22 78.18
N LEU A 438 53.31 -43.43 77.65
CA LEU A 438 53.85 -43.88 76.36
C LEU A 438 53.22 -43.18 75.14
N TYR A 439 52.36 -42.18 75.34
CA TYR A 439 51.64 -41.49 74.27
C TYR A 439 51.54 -39.98 74.50
N SER A 440 51.33 -39.25 73.40
CA SER A 440 50.88 -37.86 73.41
C SER A 440 49.84 -37.70 72.31
N LEU A 441 48.77 -36.95 72.58
CA LEU A 441 47.67 -36.72 71.64
C LEU A 441 47.26 -35.25 71.62
N GLU A 442 47.69 -34.53 70.58
CA GLU A 442 47.17 -33.21 70.24
C GLU A 442 46.08 -33.33 69.18
N SER A 443 44.92 -32.70 69.40
CA SER A 443 43.83 -32.71 68.44
C SER A 443 42.99 -31.43 68.55
N SER A 444 42.41 -31.00 67.44
CA SER A 444 41.46 -29.89 67.41
C SER A 444 40.36 -30.15 66.39
N VAL A 445 39.12 -29.83 66.76
CA VAL A 445 37.97 -29.85 65.84
C VAL A 445 37.44 -28.43 65.74
N ARG A 446 37.51 -27.88 64.53
CA ARG A 446 37.01 -26.52 64.24
C ARG A 446 35.53 -26.42 64.56
N GLU A 447 35.15 -25.32 65.22
CA GLU A 447 33.74 -24.96 65.41
C GLU A 447 33.18 -24.28 64.15
N LEU A 448 31.90 -24.56 63.86
CA LEU A 448 31.16 -24.22 62.64
C LEU A 448 29.81 -23.60 62.99
#